data_AF-A0A4R2I3V4-F1
#
_entry.id   AF-A0A4R2I3V4-F1
#
_cell.length_a   1.000
_cell.length_b   1.000
_cell.length_c   1.000
_cell.angle_alpha   90.00
_cell.angle_beta   90.00
_cell.angle_gamma   90.00
#
_symmetry.space_group_name_H-M   'P 1'
#
loop_
_entity.id
_entity.type
_entity.pdbx_description
1 polymer ?
#
loop_
_entity_poly.entity_id
_entity_poly.type
_entity_poly.pdbx_seq_one_letter_code
_entity_poly.pdbx_strand_id
1 'polypeptide(L)'
;MKRRQIEPEIDPGRAERSLCEALLSLRSVEEMRAFLDDLCTPAEREAMRDRWSVVPHLLAGEPYWQIHEATAVSITTIGRVARCLDQGAGGYAIAAARAAKPRKAARSTR
;
A
#
# COMPACT_ATOMS: atom_id res chain seq x y z
N MET A 1 37.90 -5.02 15.70
CA MET A 1 36.85 -5.95 16.14
C MET A 1 36.25 -6.62 14.90
N LYS A 2 36.31 -7.96 14.79
CA LYS A 2 35.69 -8.69 13.66
C LYS A 2 34.16 -8.54 13.77
N ARG A 3 33.52 -7.94 12.75
CA ARG A 3 32.05 -7.99 12.62
C ARG A 3 31.66 -9.47 12.55
N ARG A 4 30.93 -9.97 13.55
CA ARG A 4 30.24 -11.26 13.43
C ARG A 4 29.22 -11.10 12.31
N GLN A 5 29.34 -11.89 11.26
CA GLN A 5 28.25 -12.07 10.31
C GLN A 5 27.18 -12.88 11.06
N ILE A 6 26.03 -12.26 11.27
CA ILE A 6 24.84 -12.91 11.82
C ILE A 6 23.95 -13.20 10.62
N GLU A 7 23.79 -14.47 10.31
CA GLU A 7 22.81 -14.89 9.31
C GLU A 7 21.41 -14.93 9.97
N PRO A 8 20.37 -14.46 9.27
CA PRO A 8 19.01 -14.51 9.81
C PRO A 8 18.55 -15.97 9.88
N GLU A 9 18.02 -16.36 11.04
CA GLU A 9 17.45 -17.70 11.26
C GLU A 9 16.15 -17.92 10.47
N ILE A 10 15.47 -16.82 10.10
CA ILE A 10 14.21 -16.85 9.36
C ILE A 10 14.48 -16.56 7.88
N ASP A 11 14.03 -17.47 7.02
CA ASP A 11 14.00 -17.27 5.58
C ASP A 11 13.17 -16.02 5.21
N PRO A 12 13.74 -15.04 4.48
CA PRO A 12 13.03 -13.83 4.07
C PRO A 12 11.73 -14.11 3.31
N GLY A 13 11.70 -15.14 2.45
CA GLY A 13 10.51 -15.51 1.69
C GLY A 13 9.37 -16.02 2.59
N ARG A 14 9.72 -16.80 3.63
CA ARG A 14 8.77 -17.22 4.67
C ARG A 14 8.23 -16.04 5.47
N ALA A 15 9.10 -15.10 5.85
CA ALA A 15 8.69 -13.90 6.57
C ALA A 15 7.73 -13.03 5.74
N GLU A 16 8.04 -12.81 4.46
CA GLU A 16 7.20 -12.06 3.52
C GLU A 16 5.81 -12.69 3.37
N ARG A 17 5.75 -14.02 3.14
CA ARG A 17 4.47 -14.74 3.05
C ARG A 17 3.65 -14.60 4.32
N SER A 18 4.26 -14.77 5.48
CA SER A 18 3.58 -14.63 6.78
C SER A 18 3.04 -13.22 6.98
N LEU A 19 3.76 -12.19 6.55
CA LEU A 19 3.29 -10.81 6.61
C LEU A 19 2.10 -10.59 5.68
N CYS A 20 2.14 -11.09 4.45
CA CYS A 20 1.00 -11.02 3.52
C CYS A 20 -0.25 -11.71 4.07
N GLU A 21 -0.10 -12.89 4.69
CA GLU A 21 -1.20 -13.61 5.33
C GLU A 21 -1.80 -12.82 6.50
N ALA A 22 -0.95 -12.20 7.34
CA ALA A 22 -1.41 -11.32 8.41
C ALA A 22 -2.21 -10.13 7.88
N LEU A 23 -1.69 -9.43 6.85
CA LEU A 23 -2.38 -8.31 6.20
C LEU A 23 -3.75 -8.71 5.62
N LEU A 24 -3.84 -9.89 5.01
CA LEU A 24 -5.09 -10.42 4.44
C LEU A 24 -6.12 -10.84 5.51
N SER A 25 -5.69 -11.10 6.74
CA SER A 25 -6.56 -11.52 7.84
C SER A 25 -7.40 -10.39 8.43
N LEU A 26 -6.94 -9.13 8.28
CA LEU A 26 -7.57 -7.94 8.85
C LEU A 26 -8.90 -7.61 8.15
N ARG A 27 -9.93 -7.31 8.95
CA ARG A 27 -11.32 -7.24 8.51
C ARG A 27 -11.91 -5.84 8.52
N SER A 28 -11.27 -4.87 9.17
CA SER A 28 -11.76 -3.48 9.23
C SER A 28 -10.69 -2.46 8.89
N VAL A 29 -11.11 -1.21 8.63
CA VAL A 29 -10.19 -0.10 8.39
C VAL A 29 -9.44 0.25 9.68
N GLU A 30 -10.11 0.12 10.82
CA GLU A 30 -9.57 0.37 12.16
C GLU A 30 -8.47 -0.62 12.50
N GLU A 31 -8.68 -1.92 12.25
CA GLU A 31 -7.67 -2.96 12.43
C GLU A 31 -6.44 -2.71 11.55
N MET A 32 -6.65 -2.36 10.27
CA MET A 32 -5.57 -2.05 9.34
C MET A 32 -4.79 -0.80 9.77
N ARG A 33 -5.48 0.25 10.25
CA ARG A 33 -4.82 1.47 10.75
C ARG A 33 -3.95 1.18 11.96
N ALA A 34 -4.48 0.48 12.97
CA ALA A 34 -3.71 0.09 14.15
C ALA A 34 -2.48 -0.74 13.76
N PHE A 35 -2.65 -1.73 12.88
CA PHE A 35 -1.54 -2.54 12.39
C PHE A 35 -0.45 -1.72 11.68
N LEU A 36 -0.83 -0.77 10.82
CA LEU A 36 0.13 0.10 10.13
C LEU A 36 0.82 1.07 11.09
N ASP A 37 0.12 1.56 12.12
CA ASP A 37 0.71 2.42 13.15
C ASP A 37 1.79 1.69 13.97
N ASP A 38 1.60 0.40 14.24
CA ASP A 38 2.58 -0.46 14.93
C ASP A 38 3.75 -0.87 14.01
N LEU A 39 3.47 -1.23 12.75
CA LEU A 39 4.47 -1.79 11.82
C LEU A 39 5.37 -0.73 11.18
N CYS A 40 4.80 0.43 10.84
CA CYS A 40 5.46 1.44 10.01
C CYS A 40 5.76 2.70 10.81
N THR A 41 6.84 3.38 10.44
CA THR A 41 7.10 4.75 10.89
C THR A 41 6.06 5.73 10.31
N PRO A 42 5.86 6.92 10.92
CA PRO A 42 4.94 7.92 10.38
C PRO A 42 5.23 8.31 8.93
N ALA A 43 6.51 8.45 8.55
CA ALA A 43 6.93 8.82 7.20
C ALA A 43 6.61 7.73 6.17
N GLU A 44 6.72 6.46 6.55
CA GLU A 44 6.33 5.34 5.67
C GLU A 44 4.82 5.33 5.45
N ARG A 45 4.02 5.58 6.48
CA ARG A 45 2.56 5.67 6.36
C ARG A 45 2.12 6.84 5.48
N GLU A 46 2.76 8.00 5.63
CA GLU A 46 2.56 9.16 4.77
C GLU A 46 2.89 8.81 3.32
N ALA A 47 4.06 8.21 3.06
CA ALA A 47 4.45 7.80 1.71
C ALA A 47 3.47 6.78 1.08
N MET A 48 2.93 5.83 1.87
CA MET A 48 1.90 4.91 1.39
C MET A 48 0.60 5.63 1.04
N ARG A 49 0.16 6.58 1.88
CA ARG A 49 -1.04 7.38 1.65
C ARG A 49 -0.92 8.22 0.39
N ASP A 50 0.20 8.90 0.20
CA ASP A 50 0.47 9.74 -0.98
C ASP A 50 0.50 8.91 -2.26
N ARG A 51 1.11 7.72 -2.21
CA ARG A 51 1.13 6.82 -3.37
C ARG A 51 -0.28 6.32 -3.70
N TRP A 52 -1.11 6.06 -2.70
CA TRP A 52 -2.47 5.60 -2.92
C TRP A 52 -3.41 6.71 -3.41
N SER A 53 -3.28 7.93 -2.88
CA SER A 53 -4.16 9.07 -3.22
C SER A 53 -4.10 9.44 -4.70
N VAL A 54 -2.97 9.21 -5.36
CA VAL A 54 -2.81 9.49 -6.80
C VAL A 54 -3.41 8.41 -7.70
N VAL A 55 -3.65 7.19 -7.20
CA VAL A 55 -4.10 6.05 -8.02
C VAL A 55 -5.43 6.31 -8.73
N PRO A 56 -6.49 6.81 -8.07
CA PRO A 56 -7.77 7.08 -8.74
C PRO A 56 -7.63 8.09 -9.89
N HIS A 57 -6.84 9.14 -9.70
CA HIS A 57 -6.62 10.17 -10.73
C HIS A 57 -5.84 9.63 -11.93
N LEU A 58 -4.82 8.81 -11.68
CA LEU A 58 -4.06 8.15 -12.74
C LEU A 58 -4.95 7.18 -13.55
N LEU A 59 -5.84 6.45 -12.88
CA LEU A 59 -6.82 5.58 -13.55
C LEU A 59 -7.87 6.37 -14.34
N ALA A 60 -8.19 7.59 -13.91
CA ALA A 60 -9.06 8.52 -14.64
C ALA A 60 -8.36 9.21 -15.83
N GLY A 61 -7.05 9.01 -16.02
CA GLY A 61 -6.29 9.62 -17.11
C GLY A 61 -5.99 11.10 -16.90
N GLU A 62 -6.04 11.59 -15.66
CA GLU A 62 -5.76 12.99 -15.36
C GLU A 62 -4.27 13.35 -15.59
N PRO A 63 -3.98 14.58 -16.08
CA PRO A 63 -2.60 15.00 -16.29
C PRO A 63 -1.89 15.26 -14.95
N TYR A 64 -0.59 14.97 -14.88
CA TYR A 64 0.16 14.97 -13.61
C TYR A 64 0.13 16.29 -12.83
N TRP A 65 0.06 17.43 -13.51
CA TRP A 65 -0.02 18.74 -12.85
C TRP A 65 -1.34 18.90 -12.08
N GLN A 66 -2.45 18.40 -12.63
CA GLN A 66 -3.76 18.41 -11.96
C GLN A 66 -3.77 17.45 -10.77
N ILE A 67 -3.13 16.28 -10.93
CA ILE A 67 -2.96 15.34 -9.82
C ILE A 67 -2.14 15.98 -8.70
N HIS A 68 -1.06 16.69 -9.03
CA HIS A 68 -0.26 17.40 -8.05
C HIS A 68 -1.06 18.49 -7.32
N GLU A 69 -1.84 19.28 -8.05
CA GLU A 69 -2.70 20.32 -7.46
C GLU A 69 -3.76 19.72 -6.52
N ALA A 70 -4.37 18.58 -6.90
CA ALA A 70 -5.39 17.92 -6.11
C ALA A 70 -4.85 17.18 -4.88
N THR A 71 -3.63 16.63 -4.96
CA THR A 71 -3.10 15.71 -3.94
C THR A 71 -1.90 16.25 -3.16
N ALA A 72 -1.30 17.36 -3.61
CA ALA A 72 -0.01 17.88 -3.16
C ALA A 72 1.18 16.91 -3.31
N VAL A 73 0.98 15.74 -3.93
CA VAL A 73 2.03 14.73 -4.13
C VAL A 73 2.97 15.17 -5.24
N SER A 74 4.28 15.05 -5.03
CA SER A 74 5.27 15.47 -6.02
C SER A 74 5.10 14.77 -7.37
N ILE A 75 5.38 15.49 -8.47
CA ILE A 75 5.35 14.93 -9.84
C ILE A 75 6.26 13.70 -9.97
N THR A 76 7.40 13.68 -9.28
CA THR A 76 8.30 12.52 -9.24
C THR A 76 7.64 11.29 -8.63
N THR A 77 6.88 11.47 -7.54
CA THR A 77 6.12 10.38 -6.92
C THR A 77 4.97 9.93 -7.83
N ILE A 78 4.22 10.87 -8.41
CA ILE A 78 3.13 10.57 -9.36
C ILE A 78 3.65 9.72 -10.52
N GLY A 79 4.75 10.13 -11.16
CA GLY A 79 5.36 9.39 -12.26
C GLY A 79 5.84 7.98 -11.87
N ARG A 80 6.34 7.79 -10.64
CA ARG A 80 6.70 6.46 -10.12
C ARG A 80 5.47 5.56 -9.98
N VAL A 81 4.36 6.09 -9.44
CA VAL A 81 3.12 5.32 -9.30
C VAL A 81 2.53 4.98 -10.67
N ALA A 82 2.53 5.93 -11.61
CA ALA A 82 2.07 5.70 -12.98
C ALA A 82 2.84 4.57 -13.67
N ARG A 83 4.18 4.55 -13.53
CA ARG A 83 5.01 3.44 -14.06
C ARG A 83 4.67 2.11 -13.39
N CYS A 84 4.43 2.07 -12.08
CA CYS A 84 4.03 0.86 -11.40
C CYS A 84 2.62 0.37 -11.79
N LEU A 85 1.72 1.27 -12.17
CA LEU A 85 0.40 0.91 -12.69
C LEU A 85 0.49 0.29 -14.09
N ASP A 86 1.38 0.80 -14.94
CA ASP A 86 1.57 0.32 -16.32
C ASP A 86 2.42 -0.97 -16.40
N GLN A 87 3.51 -1.04 -15.63
CA GLN A 87 4.56 -2.06 -15.78
C GLN A 87 4.82 -2.87 -14.50
N GLY A 88 4.10 -2.60 -13.41
CA GLY A 88 4.31 -3.26 -12.13
C GLY A 88 3.59 -4.61 -12.01
N ALA A 89 3.61 -5.16 -10.79
CA ALA A 89 3.00 -6.46 -10.48
C ALA A 89 1.45 -6.47 -10.46
N GLY A 90 0.78 -5.40 -10.92
CA GLY A 90 -0.69 -5.31 -10.99
C GLY A 90 -1.43 -5.10 -9.67
N GLY A 91 -0.72 -5.05 -8.52
CA GLY A 91 -1.34 -4.92 -7.19
C GLY A 91 -2.21 -3.68 -7.01
N TYR A 92 -1.79 -2.52 -7.54
CA TYR A 92 -2.59 -1.29 -7.49
C TYR A 92 -3.92 -1.43 -8.23
N ALA A 93 -3.93 -2.03 -9.42
CA ALA A 93 -5.14 -2.21 -10.22
C ALA A 93 -6.14 -3.15 -9.51
N ILE A 94 -5.65 -4.25 -8.92
CA ILE A 94 -6.49 -5.18 -8.15
C ILE A 94 -7.10 -4.48 -6.93
N ALA A 95 -6.29 -3.73 -6.17
CA ALA A 95 -6.76 -3.02 -4.99
C ALA A 95 -7.79 -1.94 -5.34
N ALA A 96 -7.53 -1.13 -6.38
CA ALA A 96 -8.43 -0.07 -6.82
C ALA A 96 -9.78 -0.64 -7.30
N ALA A 97 -9.77 -1.72 -8.10
CA ALA A 97 -10.97 -2.38 -8.55
C ALA A 97 -11.81 -2.98 -7.41
N ARG A 98 -11.16 -3.46 -6.34
CA ARG A 98 -11.85 -3.97 -5.13
C ARG A 98 -12.40 -2.84 -4.27
N ALA A 99 -11.67 -1.74 -4.12
CA ALA A 99 -12.10 -0.58 -3.34
C ALA A 99 -13.32 0.12 -3.97
N ALA A 100 -13.43 0.11 -5.30
CA ALA A 100 -14.60 0.65 -6.02
C ALA A 100 -15.88 -0.18 -5.82
N LYS A 101 -15.77 -1.45 -5.40
CA LYS A 101 -16.93 -2.30 -5.11
C LYS A 101 -17.27 -2.19 -3.63
N PRO A 102 -18.50 -1.84 -3.24
CA PRO A 102 -18.86 -1.83 -1.83
C PRO A 102 -18.66 -3.24 -1.24
N ARG A 103 -17.79 -3.37 -0.24
CA ARG A 103 -17.71 -4.58 0.57
C ARG A 103 -19.09 -4.77 1.21
N LYS A 104 -19.81 -5.82 0.82
CA LYS A 104 -20.96 -6.30 1.60
C LYS A 104 -20.42 -6.52 3.01
N ALA A 105 -20.80 -5.66 3.95
CA ALA A 105 -20.37 -5.74 5.33
C ALA A 105 -20.62 -7.18 5.80
N ALA A 106 -19.54 -7.87 6.17
CA ALA A 106 -19.65 -9.18 6.80
C ALA A 106 -20.51 -8.96 8.04
N ARG A 107 -21.72 -9.54 8.02
CA ARG A 107 -22.71 -9.51 9.09
C ARG A 107 -21.98 -9.72 10.42
N SER A 108 -21.96 -8.68 11.24
CA SER A 108 -21.60 -8.79 12.65
C SER A 108 -22.52 -9.86 13.24
N THR A 109 -21.94 -11.03 13.49
CA THR A 109 -22.64 -12.09 14.20
C THR A 109 -22.43 -11.76 15.67
N ARG A 110 -23.57 -11.60 16.35
CA ARG A 110 -23.70 -11.24 17.78
C ARG A 110 -22.87 -12.14 18.68
#